data_AF-A0A383DN24-F1
#
_entry.id   AF-A0A383DN24-F1
#
_cell.length_a   1.000
_cell.length_b   1.000
_cell.length_c   1.000
_cell.angle_alpha   90.00
_cell.angle_beta   90.00
_cell.angle_gamma   90.00
#
_symmetry.space_group_name_H-M   'P 1'
#
loop_
_entity.id
_entity.type
_entity.pdbx_description
1 polymer ?
#
loop_
_entity_poly.entity_id
_entity_poly.type
_entity_poly.pdbx_seq_one_letter_code
_entity_poly.pdbx_strand_id
1 'polypeptide(L)'
;VYSKIIKKASARILFPLLFHSRSYYLSKPFYSGLGSVLMFHRVCPESSRPRIRGNAGLEVTPEYLENTIKFLRKNNYEIISLSQVAKILNDNYKKKKFAVLTFDDGYIDNYVHAYPIFKKHRVPFSIYVTTNFPDGNAILWWYILEDLILKETRIEFQLNGLEYQYSCASLLQKEWAYQQIHGLILNGPSNDLKQRIRQVFKKYDIN
;
A
#
# COMPACT_ATOMS: atom_id res chain seq x y z
N VAL A 1 6.44 8.37 -18.25
CA VAL A 1 5.67 7.08 -18.20
C VAL A 1 6.51 5.88 -18.65
N TYR A 2 7.18 5.93 -19.81
CA TYR A 2 8.04 4.86 -20.33
C TYR A 2 9.12 4.34 -19.37
N SER A 3 9.84 5.23 -18.67
CA SER A 3 10.89 4.82 -17.71
C SER A 3 10.38 3.96 -16.55
N LYS A 4 9.16 4.24 -16.03
CA LYS A 4 8.57 3.44 -14.93
C LYS A 4 8.13 2.06 -15.41
N ILE A 5 7.60 1.96 -16.63
CA ILE A 5 7.17 0.69 -17.23
C ILE A 5 8.37 -0.21 -17.50
N ILE A 6 9.42 0.34 -18.13
CA ILE A 6 10.66 -0.38 -18.40
C ILE A 6 11.29 -0.85 -17.08
N LYS A 7 11.48 0.04 -16.09
CA LYS A 7 12.02 -0.35 -14.77
C LYS A 7 11.22 -1.48 -14.12
N LYS A 8 9.89 -1.45 -14.19
CA LYS A 8 9.02 -2.48 -13.59
C LYS A 8 9.12 -3.81 -14.34
N ALA A 9 9.18 -3.78 -15.67
CA ALA A 9 9.39 -4.97 -16.49
C ALA A 9 10.79 -5.58 -16.27
N SER A 10 11.83 -4.74 -16.26
CA SER A 10 13.20 -5.15 -15.95
C SER A 10 13.30 -5.78 -14.57
N ALA A 11 12.71 -5.17 -13.54
CA ALA A 11 12.68 -5.72 -12.19
C ALA A 11 11.99 -7.10 -12.13
N ARG A 12 10.88 -7.28 -12.87
CA ARG A 12 10.13 -8.55 -12.93
C ARG A 12 10.91 -9.69 -13.57
N ILE A 13 11.91 -9.41 -14.39
CA ILE A 13 12.76 -10.44 -15.02
C ILE A 13 14.06 -10.60 -14.22
N LEU A 14 14.69 -9.48 -13.87
CA LEU A 14 15.97 -9.45 -13.19
C LEU A 14 15.91 -10.11 -11.81
N PHE A 15 14.92 -9.77 -10.97
CA PHE A 15 14.87 -10.32 -9.61
C PHE A 15 14.61 -11.83 -9.57
N PRO A 16 13.67 -12.40 -10.35
CA PRO A 16 13.55 -13.85 -10.45
C PRO A 16 14.81 -14.52 -10.98
N LEU A 17 15.45 -13.95 -12.00
CA LEU A 17 16.73 -14.49 -12.50
C LEU A 17 17.81 -14.49 -11.42
N LEU A 18 17.98 -13.38 -10.69
CA LEU A 18 18.92 -13.30 -9.57
C LEU A 18 18.60 -14.31 -8.49
N PHE A 19 17.32 -14.50 -8.17
CA PHE A 19 16.85 -15.46 -7.17
C PHE A 19 17.11 -16.92 -7.58
N HIS A 20 16.71 -17.31 -8.79
CA HIS A 20 16.86 -18.68 -9.29
C HIS A 20 18.31 -19.04 -9.59
N SER A 21 19.11 -18.08 -10.09
CA SER A 21 20.55 -18.26 -10.29
C SER A 21 21.36 -18.28 -8.99
N ARG A 22 20.74 -17.91 -7.85
CA ARG A 22 21.41 -17.75 -6.56
C ARG A 22 22.54 -16.70 -6.55
N SER A 23 22.65 -15.87 -7.59
CA SER A 23 23.66 -14.82 -7.70
C SER A 23 23.52 -13.74 -6.61
N TYR A 24 22.35 -13.63 -5.96
CA TYR A 24 22.17 -12.79 -4.78
C TYR A 24 23.08 -13.18 -3.59
N TYR A 25 23.66 -14.38 -3.55
CA TYR A 25 24.69 -14.71 -2.55
C TYR A 25 25.96 -13.87 -2.70
N LEU A 26 26.26 -13.38 -3.91
CA LEU A 26 27.43 -12.51 -4.16
C LEU A 26 27.27 -11.13 -3.51
N SER A 27 26.03 -10.64 -3.40
CA SER A 27 25.73 -9.35 -2.77
C SER A 27 25.51 -9.48 -1.25
N LYS A 28 25.35 -10.70 -0.72
CA LYS A 28 25.08 -10.98 0.70
C LYS A 28 26.09 -10.34 1.67
N PRO A 29 27.42 -10.32 1.42
CA PRO A 29 28.38 -9.66 2.31
C PRO A 29 28.13 -8.15 2.47
N PHE A 30 27.61 -7.50 1.42
CA PHE A 30 27.44 -6.05 1.38
C PHE A 30 26.04 -5.61 1.86
N TYR A 31 25.00 -6.42 1.62
CA TYR A 31 23.61 -5.99 1.79
C TYR A 31 22.84 -6.75 2.88
N SER A 32 23.41 -7.79 3.51
CA SER A 32 22.62 -8.64 4.42
C SER A 32 22.33 -8.05 5.81
N GLY A 33 22.96 -6.93 6.20
CA GLY A 33 22.66 -6.18 7.44
C GLY A 33 22.59 -7.02 8.73
N LEU A 34 21.82 -6.60 9.73
CA LEU A 34 21.49 -7.42 10.91
C LEU A 34 20.12 -8.12 10.76
N GLY A 35 19.23 -7.55 9.96
CA GLY A 35 17.88 -8.02 9.75
C GLY A 35 17.14 -7.14 8.74
N SER A 36 15.82 -7.29 8.67
CA SER A 36 14.97 -6.53 7.75
C SER A 36 13.68 -6.09 8.43
N VAL A 37 13.22 -4.88 8.13
CA VAL A 37 11.89 -4.40 8.52
C VAL A 37 11.03 -4.40 7.26
N LEU A 38 9.98 -5.23 7.25
CA LEU A 38 9.08 -5.39 6.11
C LEU A 38 7.82 -4.57 6.37
N MET A 39 7.60 -3.58 5.52
CA MET A 39 6.47 -2.67 5.58
C MET A 39 5.35 -3.14 4.66
N PHE A 40 4.16 -3.29 5.23
CA PHE A 40 2.91 -3.60 4.56
C PHE A 40 1.90 -2.48 4.83
N HIS A 41 0.79 -2.47 4.11
CA HIS A 41 -0.36 -1.60 4.44
C HIS A 41 -1.59 -2.47 4.57
N ARG A 42 -2.04 -3.06 3.46
CA ARG A 42 -3.31 -3.82 3.42
C ARG A 42 -3.10 -5.31 3.15
N VAL A 43 -3.91 -6.14 3.79
CA VAL A 43 -3.95 -7.60 3.58
C VAL A 43 -5.35 -7.99 3.15
N CYS A 44 -5.58 -8.04 1.84
CA CYS A 44 -6.90 -8.19 1.26
C CYS A 44 -6.93 -9.40 0.31
N PRO A 45 -7.99 -10.22 0.31
CA PRO A 45 -8.22 -11.20 -0.75
C PRO A 45 -8.25 -10.53 -2.12
N GLU A 46 -7.90 -11.27 -3.17
CA GLU A 46 -8.12 -10.79 -4.53
C GLU A 46 -9.60 -10.50 -4.74
N SER A 47 -9.92 -9.27 -5.12
CA SER A 47 -11.27 -8.84 -5.42
C SER A 47 -11.62 -9.11 -6.88
N SER A 48 -12.78 -9.72 -7.13
CA SER A 48 -13.37 -9.82 -8.48
C SER A 48 -14.05 -8.51 -8.93
N ARG A 49 -14.21 -7.52 -8.04
CA ARG A 49 -14.80 -6.21 -8.38
C ARG A 49 -13.79 -5.32 -9.08
N PRO A 50 -14.21 -4.55 -10.11
CA PRO A 50 -13.34 -3.60 -10.79
C PRO A 50 -12.84 -2.55 -9.78
N ARG A 51 -11.53 -2.53 -9.56
CA ARG A 51 -10.84 -1.49 -8.80
C ARG A 51 -10.06 -0.60 -9.73
N ILE A 52 -9.95 0.67 -9.39
CA ILE A 52 -9.04 1.58 -10.05
C ILE A 52 -7.64 1.25 -9.54
N ARG A 53 -6.75 0.88 -10.46
CA ARG A 53 -5.40 0.36 -10.13
C ARG A 53 -4.52 1.29 -9.28
N GLY A 54 -4.91 2.56 -9.10
CA GLY A 54 -4.18 3.56 -8.32
C GLY A 54 -3.90 3.14 -6.88
N ASN A 55 -4.87 2.47 -6.22
CA ASN A 55 -4.75 2.08 -4.80
C ASN A 55 -4.22 0.64 -4.60
N ALA A 56 -4.20 -0.18 -5.67
CA ALA A 56 -3.83 -1.60 -5.59
C ALA A 56 -2.33 -1.84 -5.30
N GLY A 57 -1.48 -0.82 -5.40
CA GLY A 57 -0.02 -0.94 -5.18
C GLY A 57 0.38 -1.22 -3.73
N LEU A 58 -0.54 -1.10 -2.78
CA LEU A 58 -0.31 -1.22 -1.33
C LEU A 58 -0.96 -2.47 -0.72
N GLU A 59 -1.51 -3.34 -1.56
CA GLU A 59 -2.26 -4.53 -1.15
C GLU A 59 -1.42 -5.80 -1.34
N VAL A 60 -1.46 -6.69 -0.36
CA VAL A 60 -1.00 -8.08 -0.51
C VAL A 60 -2.12 -9.05 -0.17
N THR A 61 -2.07 -10.25 -0.73
CA THR A 61 -3.05 -11.30 -0.39
C THR A 61 -2.72 -11.94 0.97
N PRO A 62 -3.71 -12.52 1.66
CA PRO A 62 -3.46 -13.31 2.87
C PRO A 62 -2.48 -14.46 2.61
N GLU A 63 -2.59 -15.10 1.45
CA GLU A 63 -1.67 -16.15 1.01
C GLU A 63 -0.23 -15.61 0.86
N TYR A 64 -0.06 -14.44 0.26
CA TYR A 64 1.26 -13.81 0.13
C TYR A 64 1.89 -13.52 1.50
N LEU A 65 1.11 -12.99 2.45
CA LEU A 65 1.59 -12.76 3.81
C LEU A 65 2.00 -14.08 4.49
N GLU A 66 1.16 -15.12 4.42
CA GLU A 66 1.48 -16.42 5.02
C GLU A 66 2.73 -17.04 4.38
N ASN A 67 2.87 -16.95 3.07
CA ASN A 67 4.05 -17.42 2.34
C ASN A 67 5.31 -16.61 2.71
N THR A 68 5.17 -15.31 2.97
CA THR A 68 6.27 -14.46 3.46
C THR A 68 6.77 -14.95 4.83
N ILE A 69 5.85 -15.23 5.77
CA ILE A 69 6.22 -15.78 7.09
C ILE A 69 6.92 -17.13 6.96
N LYS A 70 6.38 -18.04 6.13
CA LYS A 70 6.99 -19.36 5.86
C LYS A 70 8.38 -19.21 5.23
N PHE A 71 8.54 -18.28 4.29
CA PHE A 71 9.81 -18.00 3.62
C PHE A 71 10.87 -17.50 4.62
N LEU A 72 10.53 -16.56 5.49
CA LEU A 72 11.44 -16.05 6.52
C LEU A 72 11.94 -17.18 7.43
N ARG A 73 11.01 -18.03 7.92
CA ARG A 73 11.35 -19.18 8.77
C ARG A 73 12.25 -20.19 8.06
N LYS A 74 11.92 -20.53 6.81
CA LYS A 74 12.72 -21.45 5.98
C LYS A 74 14.15 -20.94 5.77
N ASN A 75 14.34 -19.62 5.76
CA ASN A 75 15.65 -18.98 5.60
C ASN A 75 16.32 -18.60 6.94
N ASN A 76 15.88 -19.21 8.05
CA ASN A 76 16.45 -19.02 9.38
C ASN A 76 16.41 -17.56 9.87
N TYR A 77 15.40 -16.78 9.48
CA TYR A 77 15.10 -15.50 10.12
C TYR A 77 14.35 -15.73 11.44
N GLU A 78 14.68 -14.92 12.44
CA GLU A 78 13.88 -14.78 13.66
C GLU A 78 12.88 -13.63 13.47
N ILE A 79 11.58 -13.93 13.55
CA ILE A 79 10.56 -12.88 13.43
C ILE A 79 10.30 -12.31 14.83
N ILE A 80 10.63 -11.04 15.03
CA ILE A 80 10.63 -10.37 16.33
C ILE A 80 9.74 -9.13 16.32
N SER A 81 9.35 -8.68 17.51
CA SER A 81 8.67 -7.40 17.68
C SER A 81 9.64 -6.23 17.44
N LEU A 82 9.10 -5.08 17.04
CA LEU A 82 9.90 -3.87 16.87
C LEU A 82 10.61 -3.45 18.16
N SER A 83 9.98 -3.62 19.33
CA SER A 83 10.59 -3.35 20.63
C SER A 83 11.81 -4.22 20.94
N GLN A 84 11.88 -5.43 20.38
CA GLN A 84 13.07 -6.27 20.50
C GLN A 84 14.23 -5.74 19.65
N VAL A 85 13.98 -5.10 18.50
CA VAL A 85 15.04 -4.50 17.66
C VAL A 85 15.86 -3.47 18.45
N ALA A 86 15.20 -2.61 19.24
CA ALA A 86 15.89 -1.63 20.06
C ALA A 86 16.88 -2.28 21.06
N LYS A 87 16.47 -3.38 21.70
CA LYS A 87 17.33 -4.15 22.62
C LYS A 87 18.51 -4.79 21.90
N ILE A 88 18.25 -5.35 20.71
CA ILE A 88 19.25 -6.01 19.85
C ILE A 88 20.38 -5.07 19.47
N LEU A 89 20.04 -3.83 19.11
CA LEU A 89 21.02 -2.83 18.72
C LEU A 89 21.90 -2.37 19.89
N ASN A 90 21.42 -2.51 21.14
CA ASN A 90 22.13 -2.09 22.34
C ASN A 90 22.99 -3.21 22.97
N ASP A 91 22.53 -4.47 22.91
CA ASP A 91 23.08 -5.56 23.76
C ASP A 91 23.89 -6.63 23.00
N ASN A 92 24.60 -6.28 21.92
CA ASN A 92 25.43 -7.23 21.14
C ASN A 92 24.65 -8.52 20.76
N TYR A 93 23.68 -8.35 19.87
CA TYR A 93 22.73 -9.40 19.48
C TYR A 93 23.34 -10.72 18.98
N LYS A 94 22.65 -11.82 19.32
CA LYS A 94 22.94 -13.18 18.84
C LYS A 94 22.92 -13.26 17.31
N LYS A 95 23.77 -14.12 16.74
CA LYS A 95 24.12 -14.28 15.30
C LYS A 95 22.97 -14.58 14.30
N LYS A 96 21.68 -14.53 14.68
CA LYS A 96 20.57 -14.92 13.80
C LYS A 96 19.90 -13.69 13.16
N LYS A 97 19.79 -13.65 11.83
CA LYS A 97 19.10 -12.56 11.13
C LYS A 97 17.68 -12.41 11.64
N PHE A 98 17.22 -11.18 11.83
CA PHE A 98 15.85 -10.92 12.26
C PHE A 98 14.98 -10.34 11.14
N ALA A 99 13.66 -10.51 11.27
CA ALA A 99 12.66 -9.81 10.48
C ALA A 99 11.61 -9.17 11.41
N VAL A 100 11.14 -7.97 11.06
CA VAL A 100 9.99 -7.31 11.70
C VAL A 100 8.92 -7.10 10.65
N LEU A 101 7.66 -7.29 11.02
CA LEU A 101 6.50 -7.03 10.17
C LEU A 101 5.77 -5.79 10.68
N THR A 102 5.71 -4.75 9.87
CA THR A 102 5.00 -3.50 10.18
C THR A 102 3.86 -3.27 9.20
N PHE A 103 2.77 -2.69 9.68
CA PHE A 103 1.58 -2.35 8.91
C PHE A 103 1.24 -0.90 9.14
N ASP A 104 1.21 -0.12 8.07
CA ASP A 104 0.90 1.30 8.14
C ASP A 104 -0.61 1.52 7.93
N ASP A 105 -1.08 2.70 8.33
CA ASP A 105 -2.45 3.22 8.21
C ASP A 105 -3.52 2.56 9.10
N GLY A 106 -3.32 1.31 9.56
CA GLY A 106 -4.26 0.64 10.46
C GLY A 106 -5.58 0.22 9.79
N TYR A 107 -5.51 -0.30 8.56
CA TYR A 107 -6.69 -0.78 7.85
C TYR A 107 -7.36 -1.98 8.55
N ILE A 108 -8.70 -2.01 8.50
CA ILE A 108 -9.50 -3.09 9.11
C ILE A 108 -9.15 -4.49 8.58
N ASP A 109 -8.69 -4.58 7.33
CA ASP A 109 -8.25 -5.83 6.73
C ASP A 109 -7.02 -6.44 7.42
N ASN A 110 -6.20 -5.65 8.11
CA ASN A 110 -5.15 -6.19 8.99
C ASN A 110 -5.76 -7.02 10.13
N TYR A 111 -6.89 -6.59 10.70
CA TYR A 111 -7.58 -7.35 11.73
C TYR A 111 -8.35 -8.55 11.14
N VAL A 112 -9.06 -8.36 10.04
CA VAL A 112 -9.93 -9.41 9.48
C VAL A 112 -9.12 -10.54 8.82
N HIS A 113 -8.02 -10.21 8.13
CA HIS A 113 -7.28 -11.18 7.31
C HIS A 113 -5.85 -11.46 7.78
N ALA A 114 -5.12 -10.45 8.26
CA ALA A 114 -3.73 -10.64 8.69
C ALA A 114 -3.63 -11.24 10.11
N TYR A 115 -4.44 -10.76 11.05
CA TYR A 115 -4.40 -11.20 12.45
C TYR A 115 -4.60 -12.71 12.64
N PRO A 116 -5.55 -13.40 11.96
CA PRO A 116 -5.65 -14.86 12.03
C PRO A 116 -4.35 -15.58 11.63
N ILE A 117 -3.63 -15.05 10.64
CA ILE A 117 -2.34 -15.61 10.19
C ILE A 117 -1.27 -15.39 11.26
N PHE A 118 -1.17 -14.19 11.83
CA PHE A 118 -0.21 -13.91 12.91
C PHE A 118 -0.47 -14.79 14.12
N LYS A 119 -1.75 -14.98 14.49
CA LYS A 119 -2.16 -15.87 15.59
C LYS A 119 -1.78 -17.32 15.31
N LYS A 120 -2.10 -17.83 14.11
CA LYS A 120 -1.74 -19.19 13.67
C LYS A 120 -0.24 -19.43 13.74
N HIS A 121 0.56 -18.47 13.29
CA HIS A 121 2.01 -18.61 13.26
C HIS A 121 2.70 -18.15 14.54
N ARG A 122 2.01 -17.56 15.51
CA ARG A 122 2.60 -16.94 16.72
C ARG A 122 3.69 -15.92 16.37
N VAL A 123 3.38 -15.03 15.43
CA VAL A 123 4.31 -14.04 14.91
C VAL A 123 3.96 -12.65 15.47
N PRO A 124 4.93 -11.93 16.05
CA PRO A 124 4.72 -10.53 16.43
C PRO A 124 4.62 -9.63 15.20
N PHE A 125 3.88 -8.55 15.32
CA PHE A 125 3.71 -7.52 14.30
C PHE A 125 3.47 -6.16 14.96
N SER A 126 3.60 -5.08 14.20
CA SER A 126 3.31 -3.72 14.66
C SER A 126 2.37 -3.03 13.68
N ILE A 127 1.39 -2.28 14.20
CA ILE A 127 0.49 -1.46 13.39
C ILE A 127 0.71 0.01 13.76
N TYR A 128 0.94 0.85 12.76
CA TYR A 128 0.98 2.30 12.88
C TYR A 128 -0.38 2.88 12.45
N VAL A 129 -1.19 3.26 13.44
CA VAL A 129 -2.56 3.73 13.19
C VAL A 129 -2.57 5.24 12.92
N THR A 130 -3.19 5.65 11.82
CA THR A 130 -3.46 7.04 11.48
C THR A 130 -4.76 7.49 12.18
N THR A 131 -4.68 7.84 13.46
CA THR A 131 -5.82 8.00 14.38
C THR A 131 -6.93 8.96 13.92
N ASN A 132 -6.61 9.97 13.11
CA ASN A 132 -7.62 10.89 12.60
C ASN A 132 -8.72 10.22 11.76
N PHE A 133 -8.46 9.07 11.11
CA PHE A 133 -9.50 8.36 10.35
C PHE A 133 -10.52 7.65 11.25
N PRO A 134 -10.13 6.75 12.18
CA PRO A 134 -11.09 6.14 13.11
C PRO A 134 -11.78 7.17 14.01
N ASP A 135 -11.14 8.30 14.31
CA ASP A 135 -11.73 9.39 15.10
C ASP A 135 -12.69 10.29 14.27
N GLY A 136 -12.82 10.06 12.95
CA GLY A 136 -13.68 10.86 12.07
C GLY A 136 -13.15 12.28 11.76
N ASN A 137 -11.91 12.57 12.13
CA ASN A 137 -11.24 13.87 11.91
C ASN A 137 -10.60 14.00 10.52
N ALA A 138 -10.53 12.90 9.76
CA ALA A 138 -10.06 12.85 8.38
C ALA A 138 -10.91 11.90 7.54
N ILE A 139 -10.93 12.14 6.23
CA ILE A 139 -11.64 11.30 5.26
C ILE A 139 -10.68 10.71 4.24
N LEU A 140 -10.95 9.47 3.87
CA LEU A 140 -10.25 8.71 2.84
C LEU A 140 -10.74 9.14 1.43
N TRP A 141 -10.53 10.42 1.10
CA TRP A 141 -11.13 11.06 -0.08
C TRP A 141 -10.79 10.37 -1.41
N TRP A 142 -9.65 9.68 -1.50
CA TRP A 142 -9.28 8.92 -2.69
C TRP A 142 -10.11 7.66 -2.88
N TYR A 143 -10.56 7.01 -1.79
CA TYR A 143 -11.55 5.92 -1.88
C TYR A 143 -12.92 6.45 -2.25
N ILE A 144 -13.32 7.61 -1.70
CA ILE A 144 -14.56 8.29 -2.09
C ILE A 144 -14.55 8.63 -3.59
N LEU A 145 -13.42 9.14 -4.10
CA LEU A 145 -13.23 9.41 -5.52
C LEU A 145 -13.33 8.15 -6.37
N GLU A 146 -12.68 7.06 -5.93
CA GLU A 146 -12.75 5.76 -6.61
C GLU A 146 -14.21 5.26 -6.68
N ASP A 147 -14.94 5.27 -5.57
CA ASP A 147 -16.33 4.84 -5.51
C ASP A 147 -17.23 5.70 -6.40
N LEU A 148 -17.04 7.02 -6.38
CA LEU A 148 -17.78 7.96 -7.23
C LEU A 148 -17.56 7.64 -8.72
N ILE A 149 -16.31 7.49 -9.15
CA ILE A 149 -15.96 7.18 -10.55
C ILE A 149 -16.45 5.79 -10.96
N LEU A 150 -16.44 4.82 -10.04
CA LEU A 150 -16.95 3.48 -10.30
C LEU A 150 -18.48 3.46 -10.42
N LYS A 151 -19.21 4.36 -9.77
CA LYS A 151 -20.67 4.48 -9.87
C LYS A 151 -21.13 5.27 -11.09
N GLU A 152 -20.44 6.36 -11.41
CA GLU A 152 -20.90 7.30 -12.44
C GLU A 152 -20.38 6.97 -13.85
N THR A 153 -21.11 7.40 -14.87
CA THR A 153 -20.68 7.36 -16.28
C THR A 153 -20.09 8.69 -16.76
N ARG A 154 -20.24 9.77 -15.98
CA ARG A 154 -19.71 11.10 -16.24
C ARG A 154 -19.53 11.85 -14.92
N ILE A 155 -18.39 12.52 -14.76
CA ILE A 155 -18.07 13.34 -13.59
C ILE A 155 -17.88 14.80 -14.01
N GLU A 156 -18.47 15.72 -13.25
CA GLU A 156 -18.43 17.15 -13.45
C GLU A 156 -18.27 17.87 -12.12
N PHE A 157 -17.34 18.83 -12.09
CA PHE A 157 -17.14 19.66 -10.92
C PHE A 157 -16.52 21.00 -11.32
N GLN A 158 -16.58 21.95 -10.39
CA GLN A 158 -15.86 23.21 -10.51
C GLN A 158 -14.72 23.21 -9.50
N LEU A 159 -13.52 23.58 -9.93
CA LEU A 159 -12.34 23.69 -9.08
C LEU A 159 -11.65 25.01 -9.39
N ASN A 160 -11.52 25.88 -8.38
CA ASN A 160 -10.94 27.22 -8.52
C ASN A 160 -11.58 28.07 -9.65
N GLY A 161 -12.90 27.95 -9.85
CA GLY A 161 -13.63 28.71 -10.87
C GLY A 161 -13.54 28.14 -12.29
N LEU A 162 -12.79 27.06 -12.50
CA LEU A 162 -12.74 26.33 -13.76
C LEU A 162 -13.68 25.13 -13.72
N GLU A 163 -14.36 24.86 -14.84
CA GLU A 163 -15.22 23.70 -15.00
C GLU A 163 -14.44 22.51 -15.55
N TYR A 164 -14.65 21.34 -14.96
CA TYR A 164 -14.02 20.09 -15.38
C TYR A 164 -15.09 19.05 -15.66
N GLN A 165 -14.87 18.26 -16.72
CA GLN A 165 -15.75 17.18 -17.12
C GLN A 165 -14.92 15.97 -17.57
N TYR A 166 -15.27 14.78 -17.08
CA TYR A 166 -14.63 13.52 -17.45
C TYR A 166 -15.68 12.46 -17.79
N SER A 167 -15.50 11.77 -18.93
CA SER A 167 -16.27 10.57 -19.24
C SER A 167 -15.76 9.40 -18.38
N CYS A 168 -16.68 8.57 -17.91
CA CYS A 168 -16.44 7.38 -17.09
C CYS A 168 -17.23 6.17 -17.63
N ALA A 169 -17.51 6.10 -18.93
CA ALA A 169 -18.34 5.04 -19.50
C ALA A 169 -17.63 3.67 -19.62
N SER A 170 -16.30 3.64 -19.68
CA SER A 170 -15.49 2.43 -19.72
C SER A 170 -14.46 2.38 -18.58
N LEU A 171 -13.93 1.20 -18.26
CA LEU A 171 -12.90 1.06 -17.21
C LEU A 171 -11.66 1.91 -17.52
N LEU A 172 -11.23 1.99 -18.78
CA LEU A 172 -10.09 2.81 -19.18
C LEU A 172 -10.36 4.31 -18.92
N GLN A 173 -11.57 4.76 -19.25
CA GLN A 173 -12.00 6.14 -18.98
C GLN A 173 -12.08 6.43 -17.48
N LYS A 174 -12.56 5.47 -16.68
CA LYS A 174 -12.57 5.56 -15.21
C LYS A 174 -11.17 5.68 -14.63
N GLU A 175 -10.23 4.84 -15.07
CA GLU A 175 -8.83 4.91 -14.64
C GLU A 175 -8.19 6.25 -15.00
N TRP A 176 -8.46 6.75 -16.21
CA TRP A 176 -7.98 8.06 -16.65
C TRP A 176 -8.57 9.20 -15.82
N ALA A 177 -9.90 9.23 -15.66
CA ALA A 177 -10.60 10.23 -14.85
C ALA A 177 -10.06 10.28 -13.42
N TYR A 178 -9.84 9.11 -12.80
CA TYR A 178 -9.29 9.05 -11.45
C TYR A 178 -7.91 9.69 -11.38
N GLN A 179 -7.00 9.33 -12.30
CA GLN A 179 -5.65 9.90 -12.30
C GLN A 179 -5.66 11.43 -12.46
N GLN A 180 -6.52 11.95 -13.34
CA GLN A 180 -6.64 13.39 -13.57
C GLN A 180 -7.22 14.11 -12.36
N ILE A 181 -8.36 13.65 -11.84
CA ILE A 181 -9.04 14.28 -10.70
C ILE A 181 -8.18 14.18 -9.43
N HIS A 182 -7.58 13.02 -9.18
CA HIS A 182 -6.64 12.83 -8.07
C HIS A 182 -5.44 13.77 -8.19
N GLY A 183 -4.90 13.95 -9.40
CA GLY A 183 -3.82 14.90 -9.67
C GLY A 183 -4.22 16.36 -9.39
N LEU A 184 -5.43 16.76 -9.76
CA LEU A 184 -5.98 18.10 -9.49
C LEU A 184 -6.19 18.34 -7.98
N ILE A 185 -6.65 17.33 -7.24
CA ILE A 185 -6.81 17.42 -5.79
C ILE A 185 -5.45 17.52 -5.10
N LEU A 186 -4.45 16.72 -5.49
CA LEU A 186 -3.16 16.74 -4.81
C LEU A 186 -2.32 17.96 -5.16
N ASN A 187 -2.21 18.29 -6.44
CA ASN A 187 -1.24 19.27 -6.96
C ASN A 187 -1.89 20.58 -7.42
N GLY A 188 -3.12 20.85 -6.97
CA GLY A 188 -3.82 22.08 -7.33
C GLY A 188 -3.10 23.34 -6.85
N PRO A 189 -3.35 24.51 -7.48
CA PRO A 189 -2.60 25.75 -7.26
C PRO A 189 -2.84 26.42 -5.89
N SER A 190 -3.90 26.06 -5.17
CA SER A 190 -4.12 26.51 -3.80
C SER A 190 -3.31 25.64 -2.81
N ASN A 191 -2.99 26.16 -1.63
CA ASN A 191 -2.37 25.33 -0.58
C ASN A 191 -3.40 24.53 0.26
N ASP A 192 -4.71 24.76 0.07
CA ASP A 192 -5.75 24.10 0.86
C ASP A 192 -6.35 22.86 0.17
N LEU A 193 -5.85 21.69 0.59
CA LEU A 193 -6.35 20.38 0.15
C LEU A 193 -7.83 20.15 0.50
N LYS A 194 -8.27 20.58 1.69
CA LYS A 194 -9.66 20.36 2.15
C LYS A 194 -10.64 21.13 1.28
N GLN A 195 -10.28 22.36 0.91
CA GLN A 195 -11.09 23.17 0.00
C GLN A 195 -11.22 22.51 -1.37
N ARG A 196 -10.13 21.98 -1.94
CA ARG A 196 -10.16 21.29 -3.24
C ARG A 196 -11.01 20.03 -3.22
N ILE A 197 -10.87 19.23 -2.17
CA ILE A 197 -11.72 18.05 -1.94
C ILE A 197 -13.19 18.48 -1.93
N ARG A 198 -13.57 19.47 -1.12
CA ARG A 198 -14.95 19.97 -1.05
C ARG A 198 -15.48 20.45 -2.40
N GLN A 199 -14.66 21.15 -3.19
CA GLN A 199 -15.06 21.66 -4.50
C GLN A 199 -15.34 20.54 -5.51
N VAL A 200 -14.46 19.52 -5.60
CA VAL A 200 -14.65 18.36 -6.48
C VAL A 200 -15.94 17.61 -6.12
N PHE A 201 -16.20 17.48 -4.82
CA PHE A 201 -17.27 16.65 -4.31
C PHE A 201 -18.60 17.39 -4.09
N LYS A 202 -18.64 18.71 -4.25
CA LYS A 202 -19.80 19.58 -3.91
C LYS A 202 -21.12 19.13 -4.53
N LYS A 203 -21.10 18.58 -5.75
CA LYS A 203 -22.29 18.16 -6.51
C LYS A 203 -22.74 16.73 -6.21
N TYR A 204 -21.97 15.98 -5.43
CA TYR A 204 -22.18 14.56 -5.21
C TYR A 204 -22.57 14.30 -3.76
N ASP A 205 -23.58 13.45 -3.58
CA ASP A 205 -23.96 12.98 -2.26
C ASP A 205 -22.96 11.92 -1.79
N ILE A 206 -22.17 12.28 -0.78
CA ILE A 206 -21.10 11.44 -0.23
C ILE A 206 -21.51 11.14 1.20
N ASN A 207 -22.31 10.09 1.33
CA ASN A 207 -22.58 9.44 2.60
C ASN A 207 -21.48 8.44 2.94
#